data_AF-A0A9E5JXZ1-F1
#
_entry.id   AF-A0A9E5JXZ1-F1
#
_cell.length_a   1.000
_cell.length_b   1.000
_cell.length_c   1.000
_cell.angle_alpha   90.00
_cell.angle_beta   90.00
_cell.angle_gamma   90.00
#
_symmetry.space_group_name_H-M   'P 1'
#
loop_
_entity.id
_entity.type
_entity.pdbx_description
1 polymer ?
#
loop_
_entity_poly.entity_id
_entity_poly.type
_entity_poly.pdbx_seq_one_letter_code
_entity_poly.pdbx_strand_id
1 'polypeptide(L)'
;MKSGTSSRGIWPQEIRFFPKDLSLLSPIVAKRLEFPAGQISSWSSSYPGCGIYVCTGSGSILGRVGGKVYALKPRDLVLIPPGAPVCWFAEKTASSLLAVHFLPSVMMVDMNTRELTAFLSSFRFGREEEVNVRSLPREAFQAITSRLQAMLTEQGNSPGERGLKWKVLLGEILLQTLPVGSNGRALGESFWTDQAWQRLPKVLDYLHQNCREDLYAERILKDLSLPGHFLATTFPEIMGQRWNRYLLDYRIRLAAGLLRQKNARISFVAQECGFPTLSHFNASFRKVMGMAPRDFCKNSKYNFASQEGAGKSRKVKSKAFTLVELLVTISIIGLLAGLSIPAISAARETAEVGGCMSNLKQLTTAMLAVAADNDGRVFSGDGANEGWATDSANNVTNGKLWAGGYVRNAKVFLCPHGRKSGPPWYGSPACHYSLNVSPQGGLVSTEIMVNRIQNPSKTIMLFEEAVVSAGQTQDSRA
;
A
#
# COMPACT_ATOMS: atom_id res chain seq x y z
N MET A 1 34.28 25.79 -26.24
CA MET A 1 34.64 25.28 -24.91
C MET A 1 33.78 25.95 -23.85
N LYS A 2 32.96 25.14 -23.15
CA LYS A 2 32.35 25.30 -21.81
C LYS A 2 31.72 26.65 -21.41
N SER A 3 30.38 26.74 -21.54
CA SER A 3 29.53 27.57 -20.68
C SER A 3 28.73 26.64 -19.73
N GLY A 4 29.23 26.50 -18.51
CA GLY A 4 28.56 25.75 -17.44
C GLY A 4 28.04 26.71 -16.39
N THR A 5 26.76 27.07 -16.46
CA THR A 5 26.05 27.72 -15.35
C THR A 5 25.01 26.75 -14.83
N SER A 6 25.36 26.05 -13.74
CA SER A 6 24.48 25.15 -13.01
C SER A 6 23.43 25.97 -12.24
N SER A 7 22.17 25.90 -12.66
CA SER A 7 21.02 26.36 -11.87
C SER A 7 20.68 25.32 -10.80
N ARG A 8 21.52 25.21 -9.77
CA ARG A 8 21.17 24.53 -8.51
C ARG A 8 20.54 25.55 -7.57
N GLY A 9 19.24 25.39 -7.30
CA GLY A 9 18.66 25.92 -6.06
C GLY A 9 17.30 26.60 -6.18
N ILE A 10 16.25 25.88 -6.59
CA ILE A 10 14.86 26.21 -6.20
C ILE A 10 14.05 24.90 -6.14
N TRP A 11 14.31 24.03 -5.16
CA TRP A 11 13.44 22.89 -4.86
C TRP A 11 13.29 22.73 -3.35
N PRO A 12 12.06 22.64 -2.79
CA PRO A 12 11.86 22.28 -1.40
C PRO A 12 12.38 20.85 -1.17
N GLN A 13 13.31 20.65 -0.24
CA GLN A 13 14.02 19.37 -0.10
C GLN A 13 13.19 18.23 0.52
N GLU A 14 11.98 18.46 1.03
CA GLU A 14 11.07 17.37 1.42
C GLU A 14 9.61 17.75 1.15
N ILE A 15 9.03 17.20 0.08
CA ILE A 15 7.58 17.25 -0.15
C ILE A 15 7.00 15.91 0.33
N ARG A 16 6.33 15.92 1.49
CA ARG A 16 5.57 14.77 1.97
C ARG A 16 4.37 14.52 1.03
N PHE A 17 4.31 13.32 0.45
CA PHE A 17 3.23 12.88 -0.43
C PHE A 17 1.93 12.68 0.36
N PHE A 18 0.95 13.57 0.18
CA PHE A 18 -0.40 13.39 0.71
C PHE A 18 -1.36 13.16 -0.46
N PRO A 19 -2.00 11.99 -0.59
CA PRO A 19 -3.11 11.82 -1.52
C PRO A 19 -4.31 12.63 -0.99
N LYS A 20 -4.49 13.85 -1.51
CA LYS A 20 -5.61 14.75 -1.13
C LYS A 20 -6.85 14.56 -2.00
N ASP A 21 -6.82 13.63 -2.95
CA ASP A 21 -7.82 13.57 -4.01
C ASP A 21 -8.43 12.16 -4.14
N LEU A 22 -9.67 12.02 -3.65
CA LEU A 22 -10.46 10.79 -3.69
C LEU A 22 -10.99 10.44 -5.08
N SER A 23 -10.77 11.29 -6.09
CA SER A 23 -11.09 10.97 -7.48
C SER A 23 -10.31 9.75 -7.97
N LEU A 24 -9.17 9.40 -7.34
CA LEU A 24 -8.35 8.23 -7.65
C LEU A 24 -9.11 6.89 -7.44
N LEU A 25 -10.28 6.92 -6.82
CA LEU A 25 -11.16 5.74 -6.61
C LEU A 25 -11.83 5.23 -7.89
N SER A 26 -11.99 6.11 -8.89
CA SER A 26 -12.61 5.70 -10.14
C SER A 26 -11.56 5.01 -11.04
N PRO A 27 -11.92 3.94 -11.75
CA PRO A 27 -11.04 3.26 -12.69
C PRO A 27 -10.51 4.21 -13.79
N ILE A 28 -11.29 5.24 -14.11
CA ILE A 28 -10.92 6.37 -14.96
C ILE A 28 -11.20 7.65 -14.18
N VAL A 29 -10.34 8.64 -14.30
CA VAL A 29 -10.40 9.90 -13.57
C VAL A 29 -9.94 11.04 -14.46
N ALA A 30 -10.84 11.94 -14.84
CA ALA A 30 -10.46 13.19 -15.48
C ALA A 30 -10.24 14.30 -14.45
N LYS A 31 -9.26 15.17 -14.67
CA LYS A 31 -8.97 16.35 -13.85
C LYS A 31 -8.56 17.55 -14.68
N ARG A 32 -8.88 18.73 -14.14
CA ARG A 32 -8.27 19.99 -14.54
C ARG A 32 -7.41 20.49 -13.39
N LEU A 33 -6.16 20.81 -13.70
CA LEU A 33 -5.23 21.46 -12.79
C LEU A 33 -5.06 22.88 -13.28
N GLU A 34 -5.48 23.86 -12.47
CA GLU A 34 -5.33 25.27 -12.79
C GLU A 34 -4.18 25.86 -11.97
N PHE A 35 -3.28 26.56 -12.64
CA PHE A 35 -2.15 27.25 -12.04
C PHE A 35 -2.33 28.74 -12.32
N PRO A 36 -2.97 29.49 -11.40
CA PRO A 36 -3.23 30.91 -11.57
C PRO A 36 -1.92 31.71 -11.67
N ALA A 37 -1.93 32.77 -12.48
CA ALA A 37 -0.76 33.61 -12.69
C ALA A 37 -0.31 34.29 -11.38
N GLY A 38 1.01 34.41 -11.20
CA GLY A 38 1.59 35.12 -10.05
C GLY A 38 1.65 34.35 -8.72
N GLN A 39 1.21 33.08 -8.69
CA GLN A 39 1.24 32.23 -7.49
C GLN A 39 2.00 30.93 -7.75
N ILE A 40 2.99 30.62 -6.91
CA ILE A 40 3.63 29.31 -6.89
C ILE A 40 2.59 28.28 -6.40
N SER A 41 2.13 27.43 -7.31
CA SER A 41 1.20 26.34 -7.03
C SER A 41 1.84 25.01 -7.40
N SER A 42 1.77 24.05 -6.47
CA SER A 42 2.31 22.70 -6.66
C SER A 42 1.23 21.66 -6.47
N TRP A 43 1.12 20.73 -7.41
CA TRP A 43 0.24 19.57 -7.29
C TRP A 43 1.08 18.29 -7.28
N SER A 44 0.78 17.36 -6.39
CA SER A 44 1.46 16.06 -6.33
C SER A 44 0.46 14.91 -6.29
N SER A 45 0.68 13.87 -7.09
CA SER A 45 -0.10 12.64 -7.03
C SER A 45 0.77 11.43 -7.36
N SER A 46 0.41 10.30 -6.76
CA SER A 46 0.84 8.97 -7.19
C SER A 46 -0.44 8.19 -7.46
N TYR A 47 -0.78 8.02 -8.74
CA TYR A 47 -1.89 7.19 -9.16
C TYR A 47 -1.35 5.81 -9.52
N PRO A 48 -2.00 4.71 -9.08
CA PRO A 48 -1.55 3.35 -9.37
C PRO A 48 -1.61 2.96 -10.85
N GLY A 49 -2.34 3.72 -11.69
CA GLY A 49 -2.51 3.49 -13.12
C GLY A 49 -1.82 4.53 -14.00
N CYS A 50 -2.04 4.45 -15.30
CA CYS A 50 -1.50 5.35 -16.29
C CYS A 50 -2.07 6.78 -16.14
N GLY A 51 -1.30 7.78 -16.58
CA GLY A 51 -1.76 9.17 -16.66
C GLY A 51 -1.46 9.79 -18.02
N ILE A 52 -2.40 10.53 -18.58
CA ILE A 52 -2.22 11.36 -19.77
C ILE A 52 -2.45 12.80 -19.34
N TYR A 53 -1.48 13.67 -19.60
CA TYR A 53 -1.58 15.09 -19.30
C TYR A 53 -1.36 15.90 -20.58
N VAL A 54 -2.18 16.95 -20.76
CA VAL A 54 -2.09 17.88 -21.89
C VAL A 54 -2.03 19.31 -21.35
N CYS A 55 -1.00 20.05 -21.76
CA CYS A 55 -0.84 21.46 -21.40
C CYS A 55 -1.70 22.35 -22.31
N THR A 56 -2.69 23.03 -21.73
CA THR A 56 -3.68 23.84 -22.47
C THR A 56 -3.56 25.34 -22.25
N GLY A 57 -2.73 25.79 -21.31
CA GLY A 57 -2.51 27.20 -21.01
C GLY A 57 -1.58 27.91 -22.00
N SER A 58 -1.37 29.21 -21.82
CA SER A 58 -0.39 30.00 -22.59
C SER A 58 1.04 29.93 -22.04
N GLY A 59 1.18 29.40 -20.82
CA GLY A 59 2.43 29.29 -20.09
C GLY A 59 3.13 27.95 -20.17
N SER A 60 4.40 27.94 -19.77
CA SER A 60 5.15 26.70 -19.54
C SER A 60 4.91 26.16 -18.14
N ILE A 61 4.75 24.84 -18.02
CA ILE A 61 4.59 24.14 -16.75
C ILE A 61 5.82 23.27 -16.52
N LEU A 62 6.42 23.38 -15.34
CA LEU A 62 7.47 22.47 -14.90
C LEU A 62 6.82 21.27 -14.20
N GLY A 63 7.31 20.07 -14.48
CA GLY A 63 6.85 18.87 -13.80
C GLY A 63 7.99 17.96 -13.45
N ARG A 64 7.98 17.40 -12.25
CA ARG A 64 8.84 16.28 -11.91
C ARG A 64 8.04 14.99 -12.01
N VAL A 65 8.53 14.06 -12.82
CA VAL A 65 7.96 12.71 -12.94
C VAL A 65 9.05 11.73 -12.57
N GLY A 66 8.84 10.94 -11.53
CA GLY A 66 9.90 10.12 -10.94
C GLY A 66 11.10 10.96 -10.50
N GLY A 67 12.28 10.62 -11.00
CA GLY A 67 13.52 11.34 -10.73
C GLY A 67 13.76 12.59 -11.58
N LYS A 68 13.07 12.74 -12.72
CA LYS A 68 13.40 13.73 -13.77
C LYS A 68 12.43 14.91 -13.83
N VAL A 69 12.94 16.04 -14.33
CA VAL A 69 12.19 17.30 -14.47
C VAL A 69 11.95 17.60 -15.95
N TYR A 70 10.73 18.01 -16.27
CA TYR A 70 10.23 18.31 -17.60
C TYR A 70 9.68 19.73 -17.64
N ALA A 71 9.95 20.44 -18.74
CA ALA A 71 9.34 21.72 -19.03
C ALA A 71 8.34 21.55 -20.19
N LEU A 72 7.06 21.56 -19.86
CA LEU A 72 5.96 21.41 -20.81
C LEU A 72 5.57 22.75 -21.39
N LYS A 73 5.47 22.82 -22.71
CA LYS A 73 4.93 23.96 -23.46
C LYS A 73 3.44 23.74 -23.78
N PRO A 74 2.70 24.79 -24.14
CA PRO A 74 1.34 24.63 -24.64
C PRO A 74 1.29 23.63 -25.80
N ARG A 75 0.30 22.72 -25.78
CA ARG A 75 0.12 21.56 -26.68
C ARG A 75 1.03 20.36 -26.43
N ASP A 76 1.92 20.43 -25.45
CA ASP A 76 2.67 19.24 -25.07
C ASP A 76 1.76 18.28 -24.31
N LEU A 77 1.89 17.02 -24.70
CA LEU A 77 1.29 15.87 -24.07
C LEU A 77 2.40 15.07 -23.39
N VAL A 78 2.11 14.56 -22.20
CA VAL A 78 2.99 13.66 -21.47
C VAL A 78 2.23 12.42 -20.99
N LEU A 79 2.83 11.26 -21.26
CA LEU A 79 2.34 9.96 -20.83
C LEU A 79 3.10 9.51 -19.58
N ILE A 80 2.35 9.23 -18.51
CA ILE A 80 2.88 8.90 -17.19
C ILE A 80 2.67 7.40 -16.93
N PRO A 81 3.74 6.63 -16.66
CA PRO A 81 3.64 5.23 -16.32
C PRO A 81 2.78 4.96 -15.08
N PRO A 82 2.21 3.75 -14.96
CA PRO A 82 1.57 3.31 -13.74
C PRO A 82 2.47 3.49 -12.50
N GLY A 83 1.91 4.04 -11.42
CA GLY A 83 2.59 4.17 -10.14
C GLY A 83 3.64 5.28 -10.05
N ALA A 84 4.01 5.93 -11.17
CA ALA A 84 5.01 6.98 -11.18
C ALA A 84 4.56 8.19 -10.34
N PRO A 85 5.39 8.67 -9.39
CA PRO A 85 5.09 9.89 -8.65
C PRO A 85 5.23 11.10 -9.57
N VAL A 86 4.25 11.99 -9.52
CA VAL A 86 4.23 13.21 -10.34
C VAL A 86 4.05 14.42 -9.43
N CYS A 87 4.83 15.48 -9.67
CA CYS A 87 4.47 16.82 -9.22
C CYS A 87 4.56 17.86 -10.33
N TRP A 88 3.61 18.79 -10.35
CA TRP A 88 3.51 19.88 -11.33
C TRP A 88 3.67 21.22 -10.63
N PHE A 89 4.32 22.17 -11.30
CA PHE A 89 4.65 23.50 -10.82
C PHE A 89 4.55 24.52 -11.97
N ALA A 90 3.93 25.67 -11.71
CA ALA A 90 3.99 26.81 -12.62
C ALA A 90 4.33 28.08 -11.85
N GLU A 91 5.14 28.96 -12.45
CA GLU A 91 5.75 30.07 -11.72
C GLU A 91 5.04 31.42 -11.95
N LYS A 92 4.58 31.75 -13.17
CA LYS A 92 4.19 33.15 -13.50
C LYS A 92 3.07 33.37 -14.53
N THR A 93 2.71 32.38 -15.35
CA THR A 93 1.69 32.51 -16.42
C THR A 93 0.50 31.62 -16.13
N ALA A 94 -0.73 32.11 -16.37
CA ALA A 94 -1.94 31.31 -16.22
C ALA A 94 -1.83 30.06 -17.10
N SER A 95 -1.72 28.91 -16.45
CA SER A 95 -1.48 27.64 -17.13
C SER A 95 -2.45 26.60 -16.60
N SER A 96 -2.87 25.69 -17.46
CA SER A 96 -3.72 24.58 -17.05
C SER A 96 -3.26 23.27 -17.67
N LEU A 97 -3.38 22.20 -16.88
CA LEU A 97 -3.26 20.83 -17.37
C LEU A 97 -4.64 20.20 -17.37
N LEU A 98 -5.02 19.63 -18.50
CA LEU A 98 -6.07 18.64 -18.54
C LEU A 98 -5.43 17.26 -18.41
N ALA A 99 -5.96 16.44 -17.52
CA ALA A 99 -5.41 15.14 -17.24
C ALA A 99 -6.50 14.08 -17.23
N VAL A 100 -6.17 12.88 -17.71
CA VAL A 100 -6.93 11.66 -17.43
C VAL A 100 -6.01 10.61 -16.85
N HIS A 101 -6.43 10.01 -15.76
CA HIS A 101 -5.79 8.85 -15.16
C HIS A 101 -6.69 7.64 -15.32
N PHE A 102 -6.10 6.48 -15.57
CA PHE A 102 -6.88 5.26 -15.68
C PHE A 102 -6.08 4.02 -15.27
N LEU A 103 -6.76 3.06 -14.66
CA LEU A 103 -6.18 1.74 -14.41
C LEU A 103 -6.08 0.98 -15.74
N PRO A 104 -4.96 0.28 -16.03
CA PRO A 104 -4.85 -0.55 -17.22
C PRO A 104 -6.01 -1.54 -17.38
N SER A 105 -6.55 -2.08 -16.28
CA SER A 105 -7.67 -3.03 -16.30
C SER A 105 -8.97 -2.52 -16.87
N VAL A 106 -9.16 -1.20 -16.93
CA VAL A 106 -10.35 -0.62 -17.56
C VAL A 106 -10.44 -0.95 -19.04
N MET A 107 -9.29 -1.06 -19.68
CA MET A 107 -9.13 -1.31 -21.11
C MET A 107 -9.15 -2.81 -21.45
N MET A 108 -9.18 -3.68 -20.44
CA MET A 108 -8.93 -5.11 -20.61
C MET A 108 -10.17 -5.95 -20.96
N VAL A 109 -11.38 -5.38 -20.81
CA VAL A 109 -12.63 -6.07 -21.19
C VAL A 109 -12.83 -6.08 -22.71
N ASP A 110 -12.21 -5.13 -23.43
CA ASP A 110 -12.61 -4.77 -24.80
C ASP A 110 -11.48 -4.87 -25.84
N MET A 111 -10.22 -5.13 -25.44
CA MET A 111 -9.06 -5.20 -26.35
C MET A 111 -8.30 -6.52 -26.25
N ASN A 112 -7.74 -6.98 -27.38
CA ASN A 112 -6.87 -8.16 -27.38
C ASN A 112 -5.49 -7.85 -26.75
N THR A 113 -4.80 -8.91 -26.29
CA THR A 113 -3.53 -8.80 -25.54
C THR A 113 -2.44 -8.03 -26.31
N ARG A 114 -2.46 -8.07 -27.65
CA ARG A 114 -1.43 -7.44 -28.51
C ARG A 114 -1.61 -5.93 -28.61
N GLU A 115 -2.85 -5.47 -28.82
CA GLU A 115 -3.22 -4.05 -28.87
C GLU A 115 -2.98 -3.37 -27.51
N LEU A 116 -3.40 -4.03 -26.42
CA LEU A 116 -3.11 -3.59 -25.06
C LEU A 116 -1.60 -3.48 -24.79
N THR A 117 -0.80 -4.41 -25.31
CA THR A 117 0.66 -4.38 -25.14
C THR A 117 1.30 -3.21 -25.88
N ALA A 118 0.94 -3.00 -27.15
CA ALA A 118 1.39 -1.86 -27.94
C ALA A 118 0.93 -0.51 -27.35
N PHE A 119 -0.20 -0.52 -26.68
CA PHE A 119 -0.72 0.63 -25.98
C PHE A 119 0.07 0.94 -24.70
N LEU A 120 0.16 -0.02 -23.79
CA LEU A 120 0.85 0.16 -22.52
C LEU A 120 2.36 0.41 -22.72
N SER A 121 2.92 -0.02 -23.85
CA SER A 121 4.30 0.31 -24.20
C SER A 121 4.54 1.81 -24.39
N SER A 122 3.51 2.58 -24.74
CA SER A 122 3.61 4.04 -24.88
C SER A 122 3.72 4.77 -23.53
N PHE A 123 3.31 4.11 -22.44
CA PHE A 123 3.41 4.61 -21.06
C PHE A 123 4.68 4.15 -20.34
N ARG A 124 5.69 3.67 -21.06
CA ARG A 124 6.97 3.23 -20.49
C ARG A 124 7.83 4.42 -20.06
N PHE A 125 8.64 4.19 -19.02
CA PHE A 125 9.86 4.95 -18.84
C PHE A 125 10.87 4.58 -19.94
N GLY A 126 11.47 5.57 -20.58
CA GLY A 126 12.57 5.42 -21.54
C GLY A 126 13.88 4.98 -20.87
N ARG A 127 14.96 4.89 -21.65
CA ARG A 127 16.28 4.35 -21.25
C ARG A 127 16.90 4.98 -19.99
N GLU A 128 16.39 6.11 -19.52
CA GLU A 128 16.87 6.83 -18.33
C GLU A 128 15.71 7.34 -17.44
N GLU A 129 14.68 6.53 -17.17
CA GLU A 129 13.48 6.96 -16.43
C GLU A 129 12.73 8.12 -17.11
N GLU A 130 12.86 8.24 -18.44
CA GLU A 130 12.25 9.35 -19.16
C GLU A 130 10.79 9.08 -19.48
N VAL A 131 9.89 10.02 -19.21
CA VAL A 131 8.52 9.93 -19.71
C VAL A 131 8.39 10.45 -21.14
N ASN A 132 7.42 9.92 -21.85
CA ASN A 132 7.15 10.26 -23.24
C ASN A 132 6.44 11.62 -23.31
N VAL A 133 7.21 12.68 -23.62
CA VAL A 133 6.71 14.03 -23.85
C VAL A 133 6.70 14.33 -25.35
N ARG A 134 5.57 14.79 -25.89
CA ARG A 134 5.41 15.09 -27.32
C ARG A 134 4.58 16.34 -27.53
N SER A 135 4.97 17.15 -28.51
CA SER A 135 4.14 18.29 -28.95
C SER A 135 3.08 17.82 -29.93
N LEU A 136 1.80 18.05 -29.63
CA LEU A 136 0.69 17.60 -30.46
C LEU A 136 0.42 18.57 -31.62
N PRO A 137 0.12 18.08 -32.84
CA PRO A 137 -0.49 18.89 -33.92
C PRO A 137 -1.78 19.58 -33.44
N ARG A 138 -2.14 20.71 -34.08
CA ARG A 138 -3.30 21.52 -33.65
C ARG A 138 -4.61 20.71 -33.63
N GLU A 139 -4.82 19.88 -34.65
CA GLU A 139 -6.01 19.02 -34.78
C GLU A 139 -6.07 17.98 -33.65
N ALA A 140 -4.98 17.23 -33.43
CA ALA A 140 -4.90 16.24 -32.36
C ALA A 140 -5.05 16.89 -30.98
N PHE A 141 -4.46 18.06 -30.76
CA PHE A 141 -4.62 18.82 -29.53
C PHE A 141 -6.09 19.22 -29.29
N GLN A 142 -6.76 19.78 -30.30
CA GLN A 142 -8.17 20.15 -30.20
C GLN A 142 -9.06 18.92 -29.93
N ALA A 143 -8.80 17.81 -30.62
CA ALA A 143 -9.56 16.59 -30.43
C ALA A 143 -9.37 16.03 -29.01
N ILE A 144 -8.13 15.81 -28.54
CA ILE A 144 -7.87 15.28 -27.19
C ILE A 144 -8.44 16.21 -26.12
N THR A 145 -8.21 17.52 -26.24
CA THR A 145 -8.70 18.49 -25.23
C THR A 145 -10.22 18.56 -25.19
N SER A 146 -10.91 18.46 -26.33
CA SER A 146 -12.39 18.44 -26.34
C SER A 146 -12.95 17.19 -25.67
N ARG A 147 -12.30 16.02 -25.83
CA ARG A 147 -12.71 14.78 -25.13
C ARG A 147 -12.45 14.86 -23.64
N LEU A 148 -11.28 15.35 -23.24
CA LEU A 148 -10.96 15.58 -21.83
C LEU A 148 -11.93 16.57 -21.18
N GLN A 149 -12.30 17.65 -21.89
CA GLN A 149 -13.31 18.59 -21.42
C GLN A 149 -14.68 17.93 -21.31
N ALA A 150 -15.10 17.13 -22.30
CA ALA A 150 -16.35 16.37 -22.23
C ALA A 150 -16.39 15.49 -20.98
N MET A 151 -15.30 14.76 -20.67
CA MET A 151 -15.19 13.96 -19.45
C MET A 151 -15.35 14.79 -18.17
N LEU A 152 -14.85 16.02 -18.14
CA LEU A 152 -14.95 16.93 -16.99
C LEU A 152 -16.33 17.55 -16.81
N THR A 153 -17.02 17.86 -17.91
CA THR A 153 -18.37 18.45 -17.89
C THR A 153 -19.49 17.41 -17.76
N GLU A 154 -19.14 16.13 -17.92
CA GLU A 154 -20.07 15.01 -17.95
C GLU A 154 -20.86 14.85 -16.63
N GLN A 155 -22.14 15.22 -16.65
CA GLN A 155 -23.10 14.87 -15.61
C GLN A 155 -23.95 13.69 -16.09
N GLY A 156 -23.41 12.47 -16.05
CA GLY A 156 -24.21 11.28 -16.37
C GLY A 156 -25.38 11.10 -15.39
N ASN A 157 -26.56 10.70 -15.89
CA ASN A 157 -27.81 10.50 -15.14
C ASN A 157 -27.69 9.32 -14.15
N SER A 158 -26.87 8.33 -14.47
CA SER A 158 -26.51 7.21 -13.58
C SER A 158 -24.99 6.93 -13.56
N PRO A 159 -24.45 6.31 -12.49
CA PRO A 159 -23.04 5.94 -12.43
C PRO A 159 -22.56 5.00 -13.55
N GLY A 160 -23.44 4.12 -14.06
CA GLY A 160 -23.12 3.15 -15.11
C GLY A 160 -22.94 3.79 -16.49
N GLU A 161 -23.87 4.66 -16.89
CA GLU A 161 -23.79 5.41 -18.15
C GLU A 161 -22.54 6.30 -18.20
N ARG A 162 -22.22 6.95 -17.07
CA ARG A 162 -21.01 7.77 -16.94
C ARG A 162 -19.74 6.94 -17.16
N GLY A 163 -19.68 5.73 -16.58
CA GLY A 163 -18.55 4.82 -16.72
C GLY A 163 -18.34 4.38 -18.18
N LEU A 164 -19.41 3.99 -18.88
CA LEU A 164 -19.33 3.57 -20.28
C LEU A 164 -18.89 4.72 -21.20
N LYS A 165 -19.48 5.91 -21.03
CA LYS A 165 -19.10 7.07 -21.85
C LYS A 165 -17.65 7.50 -21.61
N TRP A 166 -17.17 7.46 -20.37
CA TRP A 166 -15.76 7.72 -20.07
C TRP A 166 -14.82 6.69 -20.69
N LYS A 167 -15.21 5.42 -20.79
CA LYS A 167 -14.43 4.41 -21.54
C LYS A 167 -14.32 4.74 -23.02
N VAL A 168 -15.44 5.14 -23.66
CA VAL A 168 -15.45 5.54 -25.08
C VAL A 168 -14.56 6.76 -25.31
N LEU A 169 -14.74 7.82 -24.51
CA LEU A 169 -13.92 9.05 -24.62
C LEU A 169 -12.44 8.76 -24.38
N LEU A 170 -12.12 7.92 -23.40
CA LEU A 170 -10.76 7.51 -23.14
C LEU A 170 -10.20 6.75 -24.37
N GLY A 171 -10.94 5.78 -24.91
CA GLY A 171 -10.55 5.07 -26.14
C GLY A 171 -10.24 5.98 -27.31
N GLU A 172 -11.07 7.00 -27.56
CA GLU A 172 -10.81 8.02 -28.59
C GLU A 172 -9.52 8.81 -28.33
N ILE A 173 -9.28 9.23 -27.08
CA ILE A 173 -8.02 9.89 -26.69
C ILE A 173 -6.84 8.95 -26.96
N LEU A 174 -6.94 7.68 -26.56
CA LEU A 174 -5.87 6.72 -26.70
C LEU A 174 -5.47 6.54 -28.18
N LEU A 175 -6.45 6.38 -29.07
CA LEU A 175 -6.21 6.25 -30.52
C LEU A 175 -5.44 7.44 -31.11
N GLN A 176 -5.63 8.64 -30.56
CA GLN A 176 -4.93 9.85 -30.99
C GLN A 176 -3.55 10.02 -30.35
N THR A 177 -3.26 9.29 -29.26
CA THR A 177 -1.95 9.32 -28.57
C THR A 177 -0.99 8.22 -29.03
N LEU A 178 -1.50 7.15 -29.65
CA LEU A 178 -0.68 6.05 -30.14
C LEU A 178 0.24 6.53 -31.28
N PRO A 179 1.57 6.28 -31.19
CA PRO A 179 2.46 6.56 -32.31
C PRO A 179 2.13 5.62 -33.48
N VAL A 180 1.48 6.13 -34.51
CA VAL A 180 1.46 5.49 -35.82
C VAL A 180 2.84 5.71 -36.44
N GLY A 181 3.69 4.69 -36.42
CA GLY A 181 4.92 4.72 -37.21
C GLY A 181 4.56 4.85 -38.69
N SER A 182 5.41 5.48 -39.50
CA SER A 182 5.24 5.67 -40.95
C SER A 182 4.99 4.36 -41.74
N ASN A 183 5.22 3.20 -41.12
CA ASN A 183 4.98 1.86 -41.67
C ASN A 183 3.85 1.08 -40.95
N GLY A 184 3.00 1.74 -40.15
CA GLY A 184 1.92 1.09 -39.39
C GLY A 184 2.37 0.21 -38.21
N ARG A 185 3.65 0.26 -37.81
CA ARG A 185 4.18 -0.45 -36.63
C ARG A 185 4.37 0.51 -35.45
N ALA A 186 3.90 0.11 -34.27
CA ALA A 186 4.12 0.84 -33.02
C ALA A 186 5.62 0.80 -32.65
N LEU A 187 6.20 1.97 -32.38
CA LEU A 187 7.61 2.12 -32.00
C LEU A 187 7.84 1.66 -30.55
N GLY A 188 8.74 0.69 -30.32
CA GLY A 188 9.16 0.32 -28.96
C GLY A 188 9.74 -1.09 -28.71
N GLU A 189 10.28 -1.77 -29.73
CA GLU A 189 10.73 -3.18 -29.64
C GLU A 189 12.04 -3.43 -28.87
N SER A 190 12.72 -2.42 -28.32
CA SER A 190 14.04 -2.63 -27.69
C SER A 190 14.02 -2.27 -26.20
N PHE A 191 14.07 -3.32 -25.36
CA PHE A 191 14.60 -3.44 -23.99
C PHE A 191 13.75 -4.30 -23.03
N TRP A 192 12.55 -4.72 -23.43
CA TRP A 192 11.76 -5.72 -22.71
C TRP A 192 11.24 -6.75 -23.71
N THR A 193 11.27 -8.04 -23.39
CA THR A 193 10.62 -9.02 -24.26
C THR A 193 9.14 -8.66 -24.35
N ASP A 194 8.58 -8.55 -25.56
CA ASP A 194 7.15 -8.31 -25.80
C ASP A 194 6.25 -9.18 -24.91
N GLN A 195 6.76 -10.36 -24.56
CA GLN A 195 6.16 -11.34 -23.67
C GLN A 195 5.87 -10.83 -22.24
N ALA A 196 6.66 -9.93 -21.66
CA ALA A 196 6.42 -9.42 -20.30
C ALA A 196 5.17 -8.52 -20.25
N TRP A 197 5.05 -7.61 -21.22
CA TRP A 197 3.88 -6.73 -21.35
C TRP A 197 2.63 -7.47 -21.83
N GLN A 198 2.78 -8.54 -22.61
CA GLN A 198 1.67 -9.45 -22.94
C GLN A 198 1.15 -10.23 -21.72
N ARG A 199 2.01 -10.50 -20.74
CA ARG A 199 1.63 -11.20 -19.50
C ARG A 199 0.94 -10.28 -18.50
N LEU A 200 1.31 -8.99 -18.46
CA LEU A 200 0.82 -8.04 -17.45
C LEU A 200 -0.73 -7.96 -17.40
N PRO A 201 -1.48 -7.83 -18.52
CA PRO A 201 -2.93 -7.85 -18.49
C PRO A 201 -3.47 -9.10 -17.80
N LYS A 202 -2.99 -10.30 -18.17
CA LYS A 202 -3.43 -11.55 -17.54
C LYS A 202 -3.19 -11.56 -16.03
N VAL A 203 -2.07 -10.98 -15.58
CA VAL A 203 -1.77 -10.83 -14.15
C VAL A 203 -2.77 -9.89 -13.48
N LEU A 204 -3.04 -8.72 -14.07
CA LEU A 204 -3.98 -7.75 -13.51
C LEU A 204 -5.41 -8.32 -13.44
N ASP A 205 -5.85 -9.03 -14.49
CA ASP A 205 -7.15 -9.71 -14.52
C ASP A 205 -7.27 -10.72 -13.39
N TYR A 206 -6.26 -11.58 -13.25
CA TYR A 206 -6.22 -12.58 -12.20
C TYR A 206 -6.28 -11.95 -10.82
N LEU A 207 -5.51 -10.88 -10.58
CA LEU A 207 -5.53 -10.15 -9.30
C LEU A 207 -6.90 -9.54 -9.00
N HIS A 208 -7.61 -9.04 -10.02
CA HIS A 208 -8.92 -8.40 -9.84
C HIS A 208 -10.04 -9.41 -9.65
N GLN A 209 -10.07 -10.48 -10.44
CA GLN A 209 -11.07 -11.55 -10.33
C GLN A 209 -10.97 -12.29 -9.00
N ASN A 210 -9.74 -12.50 -8.52
CA ASN A 210 -9.48 -13.22 -7.27
C ASN A 210 -9.19 -12.28 -6.09
N CYS A 211 -9.57 -11.00 -6.20
CA CYS A 211 -9.22 -10.00 -5.18
C CYS A 211 -9.87 -10.29 -3.80
N ARG A 212 -10.90 -11.13 -3.74
CA ARG A 212 -11.60 -11.52 -2.50
C ARG A 212 -10.87 -12.59 -1.69
N GLU A 213 -9.99 -13.35 -2.31
CA GLU A 213 -9.29 -14.49 -1.69
C GLU A 213 -7.90 -14.09 -1.18
N ASP A 214 -7.31 -14.91 -0.31
CA ASP A 214 -5.90 -14.77 0.04
C ASP A 214 -5.02 -15.24 -1.14
N LEU A 215 -4.29 -14.30 -1.74
CA LEU A 215 -3.43 -14.54 -2.89
C LEU A 215 -1.96 -14.61 -2.46
N TYR A 216 -1.29 -15.67 -2.91
CA TYR A 216 0.14 -15.92 -2.69
C TYR A 216 0.88 -15.86 -4.03
N ALA A 217 2.12 -15.38 -4.01
CA ALA A 217 2.93 -15.22 -5.22
C ALA A 217 3.06 -16.54 -6.00
N GLU A 218 3.32 -17.65 -5.30
CA GLU A 218 3.46 -18.99 -5.86
C GLU A 218 2.21 -19.45 -6.63
N ARG A 219 1.01 -19.20 -6.07
CA ARG A 219 -0.28 -19.51 -6.72
C ARG A 219 -0.44 -18.71 -8.01
N ILE A 220 -0.20 -17.41 -7.96
CA ILE A 220 -0.32 -16.54 -9.15
C ILE A 220 0.66 -16.96 -10.24
N LEU A 221 1.91 -17.27 -9.86
CA LEU A 221 2.95 -17.70 -10.81
C LEU A 221 2.58 -19.04 -11.46
N LYS A 222 2.05 -19.99 -10.69
CA LYS A 222 1.62 -21.31 -11.17
C LYS A 222 0.40 -21.20 -12.07
N ASP A 223 -0.66 -20.54 -11.62
CA ASP A 223 -1.95 -20.49 -12.31
C ASP A 223 -1.85 -19.76 -13.66
N LEU A 224 -0.93 -18.80 -13.78
CA LEU A 224 -0.70 -18.03 -15.01
C LEU A 224 0.50 -18.52 -15.82
N SER A 225 1.17 -19.59 -15.39
CA SER A 225 2.40 -20.11 -16.00
C SER A 225 3.45 -19.01 -16.24
N LEU A 226 3.66 -18.17 -15.22
CA LEU A 226 4.60 -17.05 -15.26
C LEU A 226 6.01 -17.48 -14.83
N PRO A 227 7.07 -16.85 -15.38
CA PRO A 227 8.42 -17.03 -14.86
C PRO A 227 8.49 -16.66 -13.37
N GLY A 228 9.21 -17.44 -12.57
CA GLY A 228 9.25 -17.28 -11.10
C GLY A 228 9.68 -15.89 -10.61
N HIS A 229 10.45 -15.15 -11.42
CA HIS A 229 10.89 -13.79 -11.11
C HIS A 229 9.83 -12.71 -11.42
N PHE A 230 8.79 -13.01 -12.21
CA PHE A 230 7.90 -12.00 -12.80
C PHE A 230 7.26 -11.08 -11.75
N LEU A 231 6.69 -11.63 -10.68
CA LEU A 231 6.04 -10.83 -9.65
C LEU A 231 7.03 -10.07 -8.75
N ALA A 232 8.26 -10.59 -8.61
CA ALA A 232 9.27 -10.04 -7.72
C ALA A 232 10.05 -8.89 -8.36
N THR A 233 10.33 -8.97 -9.66
CA THR A 233 11.16 -7.99 -10.39
C THR A 233 10.38 -7.32 -11.52
N THR A 234 9.84 -8.10 -12.46
CA THR A 234 9.21 -7.56 -13.68
C THR A 234 7.95 -6.73 -13.39
N PHE A 235 7.09 -7.17 -12.46
CA PHE A 235 5.89 -6.43 -12.11
C PHE A 235 6.23 -5.08 -11.43
N PRO A 236 7.08 -5.01 -10.39
CA PRO A 236 7.52 -3.73 -9.83
C PRO A 236 8.23 -2.81 -10.82
N GLU A 237 9.05 -3.37 -11.71
CA GLU A 237 9.74 -2.62 -12.77
C GLU A 237 8.73 -1.97 -13.73
N ILE A 238 7.66 -2.68 -14.08
CA ILE A 238 6.62 -2.18 -14.99
C ILE A 238 5.64 -1.23 -14.29
N MET A 239 5.15 -1.60 -13.11
CA MET A 239 4.04 -0.92 -12.42
C MET A 239 4.51 0.15 -11.42
N GLY A 240 5.82 0.31 -11.22
CA GLY A 240 6.40 1.21 -10.22
C GLY A 240 6.10 0.81 -8.76
N GLN A 241 5.46 -0.34 -8.53
CA GLN A 241 5.07 -0.83 -7.21
C GLN A 241 4.94 -2.34 -7.18
N ARG A 242 5.08 -2.94 -5.99
CA ARG A 242 4.89 -4.38 -5.79
C ARG A 242 3.44 -4.79 -6.01
N TRP A 243 3.23 -5.99 -6.54
CA TRP A 243 1.90 -6.53 -6.85
C TRP A 243 0.97 -6.60 -5.63
N ASN A 244 1.51 -6.91 -4.45
CA ASN A 244 0.75 -6.96 -3.20
C ASN A 244 0.29 -5.57 -2.74
N ARG A 245 1.12 -4.54 -2.96
CA ARG A 245 0.77 -3.14 -2.72
C ARG A 245 -0.31 -2.67 -3.68
N TYR A 246 -0.19 -3.06 -4.95
CA TYR A 246 -1.19 -2.82 -5.98
C TYR A 246 -2.54 -3.47 -5.61
N LEU A 247 -2.53 -4.75 -5.21
CA LEU A 247 -3.75 -5.46 -4.79
C LEU A 247 -4.40 -4.82 -3.56
N LEU A 248 -3.61 -4.43 -2.54
CA LEU A 248 -4.11 -3.73 -1.37
C LEU A 248 -4.80 -2.41 -1.74
N ASP A 249 -4.16 -1.63 -2.61
CA ASP A 249 -4.71 -0.36 -3.08
C ASP A 249 -6.02 -0.59 -3.86
N TYR A 250 -6.07 -1.60 -4.73
CA TYR A 250 -7.28 -2.00 -5.44
C TYR A 250 -8.42 -2.41 -4.49
N ARG A 251 -8.14 -3.25 -3.49
CA ARG A 251 -9.14 -3.68 -2.48
C ARG A 251 -9.74 -2.50 -1.70
N ILE A 252 -8.91 -1.54 -1.29
CA ILE A 252 -9.39 -0.34 -0.58
C ILE A 252 -10.25 0.54 -1.50
N ARG A 253 -9.88 0.65 -2.78
CA ARG A 253 -10.68 1.43 -3.74
C ARG A 253 -12.04 0.80 -4.00
N LEU A 254 -12.08 -0.52 -4.19
CA LEU A 254 -13.32 -1.27 -4.32
C LEU A 254 -14.21 -1.06 -3.09
N ALA A 255 -13.63 -1.15 -1.88
CA ALA A 255 -14.33 -0.91 -0.63
C ALA A 255 -14.91 0.50 -0.56
N ALA A 256 -14.13 1.52 -0.93
CA ALA A 256 -14.62 2.90 -0.96
C ALA A 256 -15.78 3.09 -1.95
N GLY A 257 -15.77 2.40 -3.09
CA GLY A 257 -16.88 2.36 -4.03
C GLY A 257 -18.16 1.78 -3.41
N LEU A 258 -18.05 0.64 -2.72
CA LEU A 258 -19.17 -0.01 -2.04
C LEU A 258 -19.71 0.83 -0.87
N LEU A 259 -18.83 1.51 -0.12
CA LEU A 259 -19.19 2.37 1.00
C LEU A 259 -19.98 3.63 0.61
N ARG A 260 -20.01 3.99 -0.68
CA ARG A 260 -20.84 5.09 -1.19
C ARG A 260 -22.31 4.72 -1.34
N GLN A 261 -22.64 3.42 -1.34
CA GLN A 261 -24.02 2.97 -1.39
C GLN A 261 -24.73 3.31 -0.06
N LYS A 262 -26.02 3.70 -0.12
CA LYS A 262 -26.81 3.98 1.09
C LYS A 262 -26.82 2.74 1.99
N ASN A 263 -26.56 2.94 3.28
CA ASN A 263 -26.58 1.89 4.32
C ASN A 263 -25.53 0.77 4.20
N ALA A 264 -24.39 1.02 3.53
CA ALA A 264 -23.30 0.05 3.47
C ALA A 264 -22.78 -0.33 4.87
N ARG A 265 -22.80 -1.63 5.21
CA ARG A 265 -22.21 -2.16 6.43
C ARG A 265 -20.69 -2.30 6.25
N ILE A 266 -19.91 -1.54 7.03
CA ILE A 266 -18.43 -1.49 6.89
C ILE A 266 -17.79 -2.88 7.01
N SER A 267 -18.29 -3.73 7.91
CA SER A 267 -17.81 -5.10 8.08
C SER A 267 -18.06 -5.97 6.85
N PHE A 268 -19.26 -5.89 6.26
CA PHE A 268 -19.60 -6.60 5.03
C PHE A 268 -18.72 -6.12 3.86
N VAL A 269 -18.53 -4.80 3.71
CA VAL A 269 -17.66 -4.25 2.67
C VAL A 269 -16.21 -4.72 2.84
N ALA A 270 -15.69 -4.77 4.07
CA ALA A 270 -14.35 -5.28 4.33
C ALA A 270 -14.21 -6.74 3.87
N GLN A 271 -15.18 -7.60 4.17
CA GLN A 271 -15.20 -9.00 3.74
C GLN A 271 -15.31 -9.13 2.22
N GLU A 272 -16.22 -8.39 1.59
CA GLU A 272 -16.42 -8.37 0.14
C GLU A 272 -15.20 -7.89 -0.65
N CYS A 273 -14.29 -7.18 0.01
CA CYS A 273 -13.04 -6.71 -0.57
C CYS A 273 -11.83 -7.58 -0.19
N GLY A 274 -12.05 -8.74 0.42
CA GLY A 274 -10.99 -9.69 0.76
C GLY A 274 -10.10 -9.25 1.94
N PHE A 275 -10.66 -8.53 2.92
CA PHE A 275 -9.95 -8.26 4.18
C PHE A 275 -10.31 -9.32 5.23
N PRO A 276 -9.32 -10.01 5.82
CA PRO A 276 -9.58 -11.08 6.79
C PRO A 276 -10.13 -10.55 8.11
N THR A 277 -9.82 -9.30 8.47
CA THR A 277 -10.31 -8.66 9.69
C THR A 277 -10.68 -7.20 9.47
N LEU A 278 -11.67 -6.73 10.23
CA LEU A 278 -12.09 -5.32 10.22
C LEU A 278 -10.96 -4.38 10.68
N SER A 279 -10.10 -4.82 11.60
CA SER A 279 -8.95 -4.05 12.08
C SER A 279 -7.93 -3.82 10.96
N HIS A 280 -7.59 -4.87 10.21
CA HIS A 280 -6.69 -4.77 9.06
C HIS A 280 -7.27 -3.86 7.97
N PHE A 281 -8.58 -3.98 7.71
CA PHE A 281 -9.30 -3.10 6.80
C PHE A 281 -9.23 -1.63 7.25
N ASN A 282 -9.60 -1.32 8.49
CA ASN A 282 -9.61 0.06 9.00
C ASN A 282 -8.22 0.72 8.94
N ALA A 283 -7.17 -0.03 9.31
CA ALA A 283 -5.79 0.46 9.25
C ALA A 283 -5.35 0.72 7.80
N SER A 284 -5.64 -0.22 6.89
CA SER A 284 -5.31 -0.10 5.48
C SER A 284 -6.09 1.02 4.79
N PHE A 285 -7.38 1.16 5.11
CA PHE A 285 -8.24 2.20 4.57
C PHE A 285 -7.75 3.58 5.03
N ARG A 286 -7.44 3.76 6.32
CA ARG A 286 -6.87 5.02 6.81
C ARG A 286 -5.53 5.34 6.15
N LYS A 287 -4.67 4.34 5.99
CA LYS A 287 -3.35 4.50 5.36
C LYS A 287 -3.44 4.94 3.89
N VAL A 288 -4.42 4.44 3.14
CA VAL A 288 -4.58 4.74 1.71
C VAL A 288 -5.44 5.99 1.49
N MET A 289 -6.53 6.14 2.24
CA MET A 289 -7.55 7.17 2.04
C MET A 289 -7.37 8.41 2.92
N GLY A 290 -6.46 8.36 3.90
CA GLY A 290 -6.20 9.45 4.84
C GLY A 290 -7.26 9.63 5.94
N MET A 291 -8.34 8.84 5.93
CA MET A 291 -9.44 8.92 6.90
C MET A 291 -10.03 7.53 7.20
N ALA A 292 -10.83 7.40 8.26
CA ALA A 292 -11.48 6.13 8.59
C ALA A 292 -12.72 5.85 7.70
N PRO A 293 -13.08 4.58 7.46
CA PRO A 293 -14.26 4.21 6.66
C PRO A 293 -15.57 4.84 7.16
N ARG A 294 -15.73 4.93 8.48
CA ARG A 294 -16.93 5.52 9.10
C ARG A 294 -17.07 7.01 8.78
N ASP A 295 -15.96 7.73 8.79
CA ASP A 295 -15.92 9.17 8.47
C ASP A 295 -16.15 9.38 6.98
N PHE A 296 -15.60 8.48 6.15
CA PHE A 296 -15.82 8.45 4.71
C PHE A 296 -17.32 8.30 4.35
N CYS A 297 -18.07 7.43 5.04
CA CYS A 297 -19.52 7.29 4.82
C CYS A 297 -20.36 8.48 5.31
N LYS A 298 -19.95 9.13 6.40
CA LYS A 298 -20.70 10.27 6.98
C LYS A 298 -20.62 11.52 6.12
N ASN A 299 -19.56 11.66 5.33
CA ASN A 299 -19.31 12.87 4.58
C ASN A 299 -19.99 12.83 3.19
N SER A 300 -21.32 12.90 3.16
CA SER A 300 -22.12 12.99 1.93
C SER A 300 -21.90 14.30 1.14
N LYS A 301 -21.15 15.25 1.72
CA LYS A 301 -20.79 16.57 1.17
C LYS A 301 -19.33 16.69 0.72
N TYR A 302 -18.61 15.59 0.44
CA TYR A 302 -17.37 15.67 -0.35
C TYR A 302 -17.70 15.94 -1.83
N ASN A 303 -18.30 17.11 -2.12
CA ASN A 303 -18.45 17.66 -3.46
C ASN A 303 -17.20 18.48 -3.79
N PHE A 304 -16.59 18.15 -4.93
CA PHE A 304 -15.26 18.57 -5.37
C PHE A 304 -15.15 20.01 -5.89
N ALA A 305 -16.10 20.88 -5.58
CA ALA A 305 -16.06 22.28 -5.98
C ALA A 305 -15.90 23.16 -4.74
N SER A 306 -14.96 24.10 -4.80
CA SER A 306 -14.67 25.15 -3.81
C SER A 306 -14.07 24.70 -2.48
N GLN A 307 -12.74 24.56 -2.46
CA GLN A 307 -11.90 25.24 -1.45
C GLN A 307 -10.56 25.64 -2.09
N GLU A 308 -10.59 26.76 -2.80
CA GLU A 308 -9.41 27.62 -2.93
C GLU A 308 -9.21 28.32 -1.59
N GLY A 309 -8.03 28.16 -0.99
CA GLY A 309 -7.73 28.71 0.33
C GLY A 309 -6.23 28.77 0.54
N ALA A 310 -5.67 29.92 0.16
CA ALA A 310 -4.28 30.31 0.25
C ALA A 310 -3.53 29.77 1.50
N GLY A 311 -2.69 28.77 1.31
CA GLY A 311 -1.58 28.52 2.21
C GLY A 311 -0.59 29.67 2.09
N LYS A 312 -0.61 30.62 3.03
CA LYS A 312 0.37 31.71 3.09
C LYS A 312 1.78 31.11 3.13
N SER A 313 2.48 31.19 2.00
CA SER A 313 3.91 30.88 1.91
C SER A 313 4.67 31.90 2.75
N ARG A 314 5.14 31.46 3.92
CA ARG A 314 6.06 32.25 4.74
C ARG A 314 7.40 32.22 3.99
N LYS A 315 7.80 33.35 3.39
CA LYS A 315 9.13 33.53 2.80
C LYS A 315 10.18 33.23 3.88
N VAL A 316 10.78 32.05 3.84
CA VAL A 316 11.98 31.76 4.61
C VAL A 316 13.13 32.37 3.83
N LYS A 317 13.67 33.48 4.33
CA LYS A 317 14.96 33.99 3.87
C LYS A 317 15.99 32.90 4.18
N SER A 318 16.60 32.29 3.16
CA SER A 318 17.73 31.40 3.36
C SER A 318 18.90 32.23 3.88
N LYS A 319 19.15 32.17 5.20
CA LYS A 319 20.44 32.57 5.74
C LYS A 319 21.45 31.53 5.31
N ALA A 320 22.54 31.95 4.68
CA ALA A 320 23.71 31.10 4.52
C ALA A 320 24.20 30.75 5.93
N PHE A 321 24.38 29.46 6.20
CA PHE A 321 24.79 28.96 7.52
C PHE A 321 26.17 29.49 7.86
N THR A 322 26.29 30.11 9.03
CA THR A 322 27.60 30.44 9.60
C THR A 322 28.27 29.19 10.14
N LEU A 323 29.61 29.16 10.16
CA LEU A 323 30.39 28.03 10.68
C LEU A 323 30.03 27.71 12.15
N VAL A 324 29.64 28.73 12.91
CA VAL A 324 29.16 28.60 14.29
C VAL A 324 27.81 27.87 14.36
N GLU A 325 26.86 28.22 13.49
CA GLU A 325 25.55 27.54 13.44
C GLU A 325 25.70 26.08 13.03
N LEU A 326 26.60 25.76 12.09
CA LEU A 326 26.87 24.37 11.72
C LEU A 326 27.46 23.58 12.90
N LEU A 327 28.40 24.18 13.63
CA LEU A 327 29.04 23.55 14.79
C LEU A 327 28.04 23.31 15.92
N VAL A 328 27.22 24.30 16.27
CA VAL A 328 26.15 24.13 17.27
C VAL A 328 25.15 23.07 16.83
N THR A 329 24.82 23.00 15.54
CA THR A 329 23.86 22.01 15.02
C THR A 329 24.41 20.58 15.12
N ILE A 330 25.67 20.33 14.72
CA ILE A 330 26.25 18.99 14.88
C ILE A 330 26.41 18.63 16.36
N SER A 331 26.69 19.60 17.25
CA SER A 331 26.73 19.39 18.70
C SER A 331 25.35 19.03 19.26
N ILE A 332 24.28 19.73 18.84
CA ILE A 332 22.90 19.41 19.24
C ILE A 332 22.48 18.05 18.67
N ILE A 333 22.78 17.76 17.41
CA ILE A 333 22.48 16.44 16.81
C ILE A 333 23.24 15.34 17.56
N GLY A 334 24.52 15.53 17.91
CA GLY A 334 25.29 14.58 18.70
C GLY A 334 24.70 14.34 20.09
N LEU A 335 24.28 15.42 20.76
CA LEU A 335 23.59 15.33 22.06
C LEU A 335 22.23 14.62 21.94
N LEU A 336 21.41 15.01 20.97
CA LEU A 336 20.11 14.39 20.72
C LEU A 336 20.25 12.92 20.31
N ALA A 337 21.24 12.57 19.50
CA ALA A 337 21.55 11.19 19.13
C ALA A 337 22.00 10.38 20.35
N GLY A 338 22.81 10.96 21.24
CA GLY A 338 23.19 10.36 22.52
C GLY A 338 21.98 10.06 23.42
N LEU A 339 21.00 10.96 23.45
CA LEU A 339 19.72 10.76 24.18
C LEU A 339 18.76 9.81 23.47
N SER A 340 18.90 9.63 22.14
CA SER A 340 18.01 8.79 21.34
C SER A 340 18.28 7.30 21.49
N ILE A 341 19.53 6.89 21.75
CA ILE A 341 19.89 5.47 21.93
C ILE A 341 19.07 4.81 23.06
N PRO A 342 19.04 5.35 24.30
CA PRO A 342 18.23 4.75 25.37
C PRO A 342 16.72 4.82 25.08
N ALA A 343 16.24 5.90 24.45
CA ALA A 343 14.83 6.06 24.10
C ALA A 343 14.36 5.05 23.04
N ILE A 344 15.20 4.77 22.03
CA ILE A 344 14.91 3.79 20.98
C ILE A 344 14.94 2.37 21.56
N SER A 345 15.87 2.07 22.46
CA SER A 345 15.91 0.77 23.15
C SER A 345 14.63 0.52 23.95
N ALA A 346 14.19 1.50 24.75
CA ALA A 346 12.95 1.41 25.52
C ALA A 346 11.70 1.29 24.62
N ALA A 347 11.66 2.02 23.49
CA ALA A 347 10.57 1.93 22.53
C ALA A 347 10.50 0.54 21.85
N ARG A 348 11.66 -0.03 21.51
CA ARG A 348 11.77 -1.38 20.94
C ARG A 348 11.31 -2.44 21.93
N GLU A 349 11.76 -2.34 23.19
CA GLU A 349 11.35 -3.24 24.27
C GLU A 349 9.84 -3.20 24.48
N THR A 350 9.24 -2.00 24.54
CA THR A 350 7.78 -1.82 24.63
C THR A 350 7.05 -2.45 23.44
N ALA A 351 7.60 -2.32 22.22
CA ALA A 351 7.02 -2.93 21.02
C ALA A 351 7.13 -4.46 21.03
N GLU A 352 8.22 -5.01 21.55
CA GLU A 352 8.43 -6.46 21.72
C GLU A 352 7.46 -7.03 22.75
N VAL A 353 7.30 -6.37 23.90
CA VAL A 353 6.29 -6.73 24.93
C VAL A 353 4.87 -6.67 24.35
N GLY A 354 4.55 -5.62 23.60
CA GLY A 354 3.26 -5.53 22.89
C GLY A 354 3.04 -6.66 21.89
N GLY A 355 4.12 -7.13 21.25
CA GLY A 355 4.11 -8.33 20.42
C GLY A 355 3.79 -9.59 21.22
N CYS A 356 4.36 -9.76 22.41
CA CYS A 356 4.11 -10.92 23.26
C CYS A 356 2.66 -10.96 23.76
N MET A 357 2.11 -9.82 24.17
CA MET A 357 0.69 -9.71 24.53
C MET A 357 -0.25 -10.06 23.37
N SER A 358 0.09 -9.65 22.14
CA SER A 358 -0.68 -9.99 20.94
C SER A 358 -0.66 -11.49 20.65
N ASN A 359 0.50 -12.13 20.81
CA ASN A 359 0.65 -13.57 20.64
C ASN A 359 -0.12 -14.35 21.70
N LEU A 360 -0.05 -13.93 22.97
CA LEU A 360 -0.82 -14.51 24.07
C LEU A 360 -2.32 -14.50 23.75
N LYS A 361 -2.85 -13.37 23.28
CA LYS A 361 -4.26 -13.24 22.88
C LYS A 361 -4.63 -14.17 21.73
N GLN A 362 -3.76 -14.34 20.74
CA GLN A 362 -3.96 -15.26 19.63
C GLN A 362 -4.02 -16.72 20.12
N LEU A 363 -3.09 -17.12 21.00
CA LEU A 363 -3.07 -18.45 21.60
C LEU A 363 -4.31 -18.71 22.45
N THR A 364 -4.74 -17.76 23.29
CA THR A 364 -5.99 -17.88 24.06
C THR A 364 -7.20 -18.04 23.14
N THR A 365 -7.27 -17.28 22.05
CA THR A 365 -8.37 -17.40 21.09
C THR A 365 -8.38 -18.78 20.42
N ALA A 366 -7.21 -19.31 20.08
CA ALA A 366 -7.07 -20.64 19.49
C ALA A 366 -7.48 -21.74 20.49
N MET A 367 -7.14 -21.61 21.76
CA MET A 367 -7.58 -22.54 22.81
C MET A 367 -9.09 -22.52 23.04
N LEU A 368 -9.74 -21.36 22.92
CA LEU A 368 -11.19 -21.25 23.00
C LEU A 368 -11.87 -21.87 21.78
N ALA A 369 -11.26 -21.77 20.59
CA ALA A 369 -11.76 -22.40 19.38
C ALA A 369 -11.72 -23.94 19.50
N VAL A 370 -10.64 -24.49 20.04
CA VAL A 370 -10.55 -25.92 20.38
C VAL A 370 -11.68 -26.33 21.31
N ALA A 371 -11.91 -25.56 22.38
CA ALA A 371 -12.97 -25.90 23.34
C ALA A 371 -14.34 -25.88 22.67
N ALA A 372 -14.59 -24.95 21.74
CA ALA A 372 -15.82 -24.92 20.97
C ALA A 372 -16.01 -26.18 20.10
N ASP A 373 -14.93 -26.71 19.53
CA ASP A 373 -14.97 -27.90 18.66
C ASP A 373 -15.00 -29.23 19.45
N ASN A 374 -14.61 -29.24 20.72
CA ASN A 374 -14.49 -30.44 21.56
C ASN A 374 -15.49 -30.46 22.73
N ASP A 375 -16.77 -30.16 22.48
CA ASP A 375 -17.85 -30.17 23.50
C ASP A 375 -17.55 -29.34 24.75
N GLY A 376 -16.85 -28.21 24.58
CA GLY A 376 -16.44 -27.33 25.66
C GLY A 376 -15.22 -27.83 26.43
N ARG A 377 -14.47 -28.85 25.99
CA ARG A 377 -13.28 -29.34 26.70
C ARG A 377 -12.05 -28.50 26.42
N VAL A 378 -11.38 -28.03 27.47
CA VAL A 378 -10.07 -27.36 27.37
C VAL A 378 -8.92 -28.34 27.56
N PHE A 379 -7.81 -28.06 26.87
CA PHE A 379 -6.57 -28.80 27.04
C PHE A 379 -5.99 -28.62 28.45
N SER A 380 -5.35 -29.67 28.95
CA SER A 380 -4.38 -29.59 30.05
C SER A 380 -3.03 -29.07 29.53
N GLY A 381 -2.25 -28.47 30.42
CA GLY A 381 -0.91 -27.97 30.10
C GLY A 381 0.11 -29.07 29.82
N ASP A 382 -0.14 -30.30 30.27
CA ASP A 382 0.83 -31.40 30.22
C ASP A 382 0.25 -32.64 29.51
N GLY A 383 0.95 -33.10 28.47
CA GLY A 383 0.57 -34.25 27.68
C GLY A 383 1.83 -34.96 27.21
N ALA A 384 2.09 -36.16 27.74
CA ALA A 384 3.33 -36.91 27.53
C ALA A 384 3.68 -37.19 26.05
N ASN A 385 2.73 -37.04 25.12
CA ASN A 385 2.95 -37.19 23.68
C ASN A 385 2.37 -36.05 22.80
N GLU A 386 1.44 -35.22 23.29
CA GLU A 386 0.79 -34.13 22.53
C GLU A 386 0.35 -32.99 23.48
N GLY A 387 1.26 -32.11 23.86
CA GLY A 387 0.94 -30.92 24.65
C GLY A 387 0.12 -29.89 23.87
N TRP A 388 -0.42 -28.89 24.56
CA TRP A 388 -1.21 -27.83 23.93
C TRP A 388 -0.42 -27.04 22.87
N ALA A 389 0.88 -26.79 23.12
CA ALA A 389 1.78 -26.05 22.22
C ALA A 389 2.83 -26.91 21.54
N THR A 390 3.42 -27.90 22.22
CA THR A 390 4.51 -28.75 21.71
C THR A 390 4.33 -30.20 22.13
N ASP A 391 5.03 -31.13 21.47
CA ASP A 391 5.22 -32.50 21.96
C ASP A 391 6.37 -32.59 23.01
N SER A 392 6.64 -33.81 23.49
CA SER A 392 7.73 -34.11 24.43
C SER A 392 9.14 -33.94 23.83
N ALA A 393 9.24 -33.82 22.50
CA ALA A 393 10.46 -33.48 21.78
C ALA A 393 10.60 -31.97 21.51
N ASN A 394 9.76 -31.12 22.13
CA ASN A 394 9.75 -29.66 21.96
C ASN A 394 9.47 -29.24 20.50
N ASN A 395 8.63 -29.99 19.78
CA ASN A 395 8.19 -29.64 18.44
C ASN A 395 6.77 -29.04 18.44
N VAL A 396 6.67 -27.78 18.02
CA VAL A 396 5.40 -27.05 17.93
C VAL A 396 4.44 -27.66 16.92
N THR A 397 4.94 -28.27 15.84
CA THR A 397 4.05 -28.81 14.79
C THR A 397 3.23 -30.00 15.26
N ASN A 398 3.66 -30.64 16.34
CA ASN A 398 2.99 -31.80 16.93
C ASN A 398 2.11 -31.40 18.14
N GLY A 399 2.12 -30.12 18.53
CA GLY A 399 1.23 -29.61 19.57
C GLY A 399 -0.22 -29.50 19.09
N LYS A 400 -1.18 -29.68 20.00
CA LYS A 400 -2.61 -29.74 19.65
C LYS A 400 -3.14 -28.50 18.93
N LEU A 401 -2.63 -27.31 19.25
CA LEU A 401 -3.02 -26.08 18.55
C LEU A 401 -2.56 -26.03 17.09
N TRP A 402 -1.41 -26.62 16.78
CA TRP A 402 -0.90 -26.70 15.41
C TRP A 402 -1.51 -27.88 14.66
N ALA A 403 -1.48 -29.08 15.25
CA ALA A 403 -2.00 -30.31 14.67
C ALA A 403 -3.51 -30.19 14.36
N GLY A 404 -4.27 -29.53 15.24
CA GLY A 404 -5.69 -29.21 15.02
C GLY A 404 -5.93 -28.06 14.04
N GLY A 405 -4.89 -27.41 13.52
CA GLY A 405 -5.00 -26.34 12.52
C GLY A 405 -5.46 -24.99 13.04
N TYR A 406 -5.57 -24.82 14.36
CA TYR A 406 -6.02 -23.59 15.04
C TYR A 406 -4.98 -22.47 15.01
N VAL A 407 -3.69 -22.83 14.94
CA VAL A 407 -2.58 -21.90 14.75
C VAL A 407 -1.74 -22.36 13.57
N ARG A 408 -1.59 -21.51 12.54
CA ARG A 408 -0.82 -21.81 11.32
C ARG A 408 0.50 -21.05 11.21
N ASN A 409 0.82 -20.22 12.20
CA ASN A 409 2.05 -19.43 12.22
C ASN A 409 2.87 -19.77 13.46
N ALA A 410 3.98 -20.50 13.27
CA ALA A 410 4.81 -21.00 14.36
C ALA A 410 5.45 -19.86 15.17
N LYS A 411 5.62 -18.67 14.57
CA LYS A 411 6.15 -17.48 15.26
C LYS A 411 5.25 -16.98 16.38
N VAL A 412 3.96 -17.35 16.39
CA VAL A 412 3.03 -16.96 17.46
C VAL A 412 3.42 -17.60 18.79
N PHE A 413 4.04 -18.77 18.78
CA PHE A 413 4.54 -19.44 19.99
C PHE A 413 5.80 -18.78 20.56
N LEU A 414 6.44 -17.87 19.83
CA LEU A 414 7.65 -17.18 20.27
C LEU A 414 7.33 -15.74 20.67
N CYS A 415 7.57 -15.39 21.92
CA CYS A 415 7.60 -14.01 22.38
C CYS A 415 8.80 -13.26 21.76
N PRO A 416 8.60 -12.12 21.06
CA PRO A 416 9.69 -11.29 20.55
C PRO A 416 10.65 -10.75 21.60
N HIS A 417 10.20 -10.60 22.85
CA HIS A 417 11.01 -10.19 24.00
C HIS A 417 11.73 -11.38 24.69
N GLY A 418 11.28 -12.61 24.43
CA GLY A 418 11.82 -13.82 25.06
C GLY A 418 13.25 -14.16 24.62
N ARG A 419 14.03 -14.73 25.53
CA ARG A 419 15.42 -15.15 25.25
C ARG A 419 15.44 -16.33 24.27
N LYS A 420 16.21 -16.21 23.18
CA LYS A 420 16.34 -17.24 22.14
C LYS A 420 17.11 -18.50 22.55
N SER A 421 17.71 -18.50 23.74
CA SER A 421 18.56 -19.58 24.26
C SER A 421 18.05 -20.06 25.62
N GLY A 422 17.69 -21.34 25.70
CA GLY A 422 17.45 -22.05 26.97
C GLY A 422 18.77 -22.45 27.65
N PRO A 423 18.71 -23.07 28.85
CA PRO A 423 19.88 -23.66 29.50
C PRO A 423 20.54 -24.70 28.58
N PRO A 424 21.84 -25.03 28.71
CA PRO A 424 22.52 -25.98 27.80
C PRO A 424 21.83 -27.34 27.65
N TRP A 425 21.04 -27.75 28.64
CA TRP A 425 20.31 -29.02 28.71
C TRP A 425 18.91 -28.97 28.08
N TYR A 426 18.39 -27.78 27.78
CA TYR A 426 17.10 -27.52 27.12
C TYR A 426 17.40 -26.58 25.95
N GLY A 427 17.39 -27.09 24.71
CA GLY A 427 17.65 -26.30 23.51
C GLY A 427 16.77 -25.05 23.38
N SER A 428 16.91 -24.27 22.30
CA SER A 428 16.05 -23.10 22.08
C SER A 428 14.57 -23.46 22.29
N PRO A 429 13.85 -22.74 23.17
CA PRO A 429 12.45 -23.07 23.47
C PRO A 429 11.63 -22.91 22.19
N ALA A 430 10.87 -23.95 21.83
CA ALA A 430 10.00 -23.88 20.66
C ALA A 430 8.72 -23.09 20.98
N CYS A 431 8.42 -22.88 22.26
CA CYS A 431 7.37 -22.00 22.77
C CYS A 431 7.88 -21.17 23.97
N HIS A 432 7.59 -19.88 24.01
CA HIS A 432 7.88 -18.96 25.12
C HIS A 432 6.69 -18.76 26.07
N TYR A 433 5.58 -19.48 25.86
CA TYR A 433 4.37 -19.36 26.66
C TYR A 433 4.06 -20.70 27.30
N SER A 434 3.45 -20.64 28.48
CA SER A 434 3.09 -21.79 29.29
C SER A 434 1.66 -21.69 29.78
N LEU A 435 1.03 -22.85 29.86
CA LEU A 435 -0.32 -23.06 30.36
C LEU A 435 -0.23 -23.86 31.65
N ASN A 436 -1.03 -23.51 32.66
CA ASN A 436 -1.08 -24.32 33.87
C ASN A 436 -1.45 -25.78 33.56
N VAL A 437 -0.71 -26.70 34.18
CA VAL A 437 -0.79 -28.17 33.96
C VAL A 437 -2.22 -28.69 34.12
N SER A 438 -2.90 -28.28 35.20
CA SER A 438 -4.28 -28.64 35.48
C SER A 438 -5.10 -27.39 35.79
N PRO A 439 -6.24 -27.17 35.11
CA PRO A 439 -7.23 -26.16 35.48
C PRO A 439 -7.91 -26.43 36.83
N GLN A 440 -7.67 -27.56 37.51
CA GLN A 440 -8.25 -27.84 38.84
C GLN A 440 -7.23 -27.87 39.97
N GLY A 441 -5.93 -27.71 39.64
CA GLY A 441 -4.84 -28.00 40.57
C GLY A 441 -4.54 -29.50 40.66
N GLY A 442 -3.30 -29.84 41.06
CA GLY A 442 -2.80 -31.22 41.13
C GLY A 442 -1.97 -31.65 39.90
N LEU A 443 -1.30 -32.79 40.03
CA LEU A 443 -0.38 -33.34 39.03
C LEU A 443 -1.07 -34.22 37.96
N VAL A 444 -2.40 -34.35 38.02
CA VAL A 444 -3.15 -35.22 37.12
C VAL A 444 -3.82 -34.38 36.03
N SER A 445 -3.39 -34.60 34.79
CA SER A 445 -3.97 -34.00 33.59
C SER A 445 -5.29 -34.69 33.25
N THR A 446 -6.42 -34.02 33.51
CA THR A 446 -7.74 -34.42 32.98
C THR A 446 -8.35 -33.29 32.19
N GLU A 447 -8.96 -33.59 31.03
CA GLU A 447 -9.73 -32.62 30.25
C GLU A 447 -10.97 -32.17 31.04
N ILE A 448 -11.27 -30.86 31.00
CA ILE A 448 -12.33 -30.24 31.81
C ILE A 448 -13.24 -29.45 30.89
N MET A 449 -14.55 -29.53 31.12
CA MET A 449 -15.51 -28.68 30.43
C MET A 449 -15.43 -27.24 30.94
N VAL A 450 -15.32 -26.27 30.03
CA VAL A 450 -15.25 -24.82 30.31
C VAL A 450 -16.40 -24.36 31.20
N ASN A 451 -17.59 -24.93 31.03
CA ASN A 451 -18.78 -24.60 31.84
C ASN A 451 -18.69 -25.05 33.31
N ARG A 452 -17.76 -25.95 33.66
CA ARG A 452 -17.50 -26.38 35.05
C ARG A 452 -16.50 -25.46 35.76
N ILE A 453 -15.89 -24.52 35.04
CA ILE A 453 -14.92 -23.59 35.59
C ILE A 453 -15.67 -22.35 36.11
N GLN A 454 -15.88 -22.27 37.42
CA GLN A 454 -16.65 -21.18 38.03
C GLN A 454 -15.95 -19.81 37.92
N ASN A 455 -14.62 -19.77 37.96
CA ASN A 455 -13.83 -18.53 37.90
C ASN A 455 -12.70 -18.62 36.86
N PRO A 456 -12.99 -18.59 35.54
CA PRO A 456 -11.99 -18.84 34.50
C PRO A 456 -10.73 -17.98 34.61
N SER A 457 -10.88 -16.70 34.96
CA SER A 457 -9.77 -15.74 35.14
C SER A 457 -8.84 -16.04 36.32
N LYS A 458 -9.27 -16.88 37.27
CA LYS A 458 -8.45 -17.33 38.40
C LYS A 458 -7.96 -18.78 38.26
N THR A 459 -8.38 -19.47 37.20
CA THR A 459 -8.27 -20.93 37.07
C THR A 459 -7.49 -21.37 35.83
N ILE A 460 -7.61 -20.64 34.72
CA ILE A 460 -6.79 -20.86 33.53
C ILE A 460 -5.75 -19.75 33.45
N MET A 461 -4.47 -20.13 33.53
CA MET A 461 -3.34 -19.22 33.43
C MET A 461 -2.54 -19.56 32.18
N LEU A 462 -2.61 -18.69 31.19
CA LEU A 462 -1.67 -18.66 30.07
C LEU A 462 -0.72 -17.48 30.31
N PHE A 463 0.56 -17.76 30.45
CA PHE A 463 1.57 -16.75 30.78
C PHE A 463 2.82 -16.94 29.95
N GLU A 464 3.65 -15.90 29.89
CA GLU A 464 4.98 -15.98 29.29
C GLU A 464 5.93 -16.66 30.28
N GLU A 465 6.70 -17.63 29.80
CA GLU A 465 7.73 -18.29 30.59
C GLU A 465 9.07 -17.56 30.39
N ALA A 466 9.47 -16.81 31.41
CA ALA A 466 10.82 -16.30 31.51
C ALA A 466 11.72 -17.38 32.10
N VAL A 467 12.64 -17.94 31.32
CA VAL A 467 13.69 -18.82 31.85
C VAL A 467 14.63 -17.96 32.70
N VAL A 468 14.37 -17.89 34.01
CA VAL A 468 15.29 -17.31 34.99
C VAL A 468 16.24 -18.42 35.42
N SER A 469 17.50 -18.37 34.97
CA SER A 469 18.56 -19.19 35.55
C SER A 469 18.63 -18.91 37.04
N ALA A 470 18.46 -19.93 37.88
CA ALA A 470 18.74 -19.85 39.31
C ALA A 470 20.17 -19.33 39.49
N GLY A 471 20.33 -18.05 39.82
CA GLY A 471 21.64 -17.41 39.91
C GLY A 471 21.69 -15.90 39.64
N GLN A 472 20.67 -15.28 39.04
CA GLN A 472 20.65 -13.81 38.88
C GLN A 472 19.28 -13.20 39.21
N THR A 473 18.92 -13.23 40.49
CA THR A 473 18.04 -12.20 41.07
C THR A 473 18.88 -10.95 41.33
N GLN A 474 19.02 -10.09 40.31
CA GLN A 474 19.18 -8.66 40.58
C GLN A 474 17.87 -7.99 40.18
N ASP A 475 17.08 -7.74 41.20
CA ASP A 475 16.00 -6.78 41.20
C ASP A 475 16.46 -5.48 40.53
N SER A 476 15.73 -5.06 39.51
CA SER A 476 15.63 -3.64 39.17
C SER A 476 14.22 -3.32 38.71
N ARG A 477 13.33 -3.07 39.66
CA ARG A 477 12.41 -1.90 39.74
C ARG A 477 11.18 -2.22 40.60
N ALA A 478 11.24 -1.77 41.85
CA ALA A 478 10.11 -1.11 42.50
C ALA A 478 9.98 0.32 41.97
#